data_AF-A0A1L7CRG3-F1
#
_entry.id   AF-A0A1L7CRG3-F1
#
_cell.length_a   1.000
_cell.length_b   1.000
_cell.length_c   1.000
_cell.angle_alpha   90.00
_cell.angle_beta   90.00
_cell.angle_gamma   90.00
#
_symmetry.space_group_name_H-M   'P 1'
#
loop_
_entity.id
_entity.type
_entity.pdbx_description
1 polymer ?
#
loop_
_entity_poly.entity_id
_entity_poly.type
_entity_poly.pdbx_seq_one_letter_code
_entity_poly.pdbx_strand_id
1 'polypeptide(L)'
;MSGGAAGNLPQVDYAFADATDTVCGTVDGAKVTAYGPTSCGFAMAVGQQALVPGTWGPGVAPDPTVTRPWGATTVTATGPATGETYALDCSSGTAHNAVGCKGGNGANVIFEKNTYGGLMYLLR
;
A
#
# COMPACT_ATOMS: atom_id res chain seq x y z
N MET A 1 -24.44 24.63 14.22
CA MET A 1 -25.27 23.69 15.00
C MET A 1 -24.68 22.32 14.78
N SER A 2 -24.27 21.67 15.88
CA SER A 2 -24.24 20.21 16.11
C SER A 2 -23.38 19.40 15.12
N GLY A 3 -22.24 18.78 15.48
CA GLY A 3 -21.95 18.02 16.69
C GLY A 3 -21.78 16.55 16.29
N GLY A 4 -20.59 15.97 16.48
CA GLY A 4 -20.30 14.58 16.10
C GLY A 4 -18.94 14.09 16.57
N ALA A 5 -18.84 13.84 17.87
CA ALA A 5 -17.88 12.98 18.57
C ALA A 5 -16.53 12.69 17.87
N ALA A 6 -15.49 13.45 18.24
CA ALA A 6 -14.14 12.90 18.34
C ALA A 6 -14.14 11.88 19.50
N GLY A 7 -14.65 10.69 19.20
CA GLY A 7 -14.64 9.56 20.12
C GLY A 7 -13.19 9.21 20.44
N ASN A 8 -12.83 9.38 21.69
CA ASN A 8 -11.57 8.96 22.27
C ASN A 8 -11.46 7.43 22.14
N LEU A 9 -10.83 6.95 21.07
CA LEU A 9 -10.39 5.56 20.95
C LEU A 9 -8.92 5.50 21.37
N PRO A 10 -8.48 4.48 22.13
CA PRO A 10 -7.06 4.28 22.37
C PRO A 10 -6.36 4.20 21.00
N GLN A 11 -5.36 5.06 20.78
CA GLN A 11 -4.52 5.12 19.59
C GLN A 11 -3.82 3.78 19.35
N VAL A 12 -4.54 2.82 18.80
CA VAL A 12 -3.96 1.73 18.01
C VAL A 12 -4.39 1.98 16.56
N ASP A 13 -3.68 2.94 15.96
CA ASP A 13 -3.12 2.86 14.59
C ASP A 13 -4.04 2.76 13.35
N TYR A 14 -5.24 3.34 13.34
CA TYR A 14 -6.04 3.46 12.10
C TYR A 14 -6.49 4.91 11.83
N ALA A 15 -6.16 5.45 10.66
CA ALA A 15 -6.56 6.79 10.23
C ALA A 15 -7.93 6.80 9.53
N PHE A 16 -8.57 7.97 9.47
CA PHE A 16 -9.81 8.16 8.71
C PHE A 16 -9.60 7.91 7.21
N ALA A 17 -10.65 7.49 6.51
CA ALA A 17 -10.54 7.07 5.10
C ALA A 17 -10.08 8.18 4.13
N ASP A 18 -10.30 9.43 4.48
CA ASP A 18 -9.87 10.62 3.73
C ASP A 18 -8.50 11.15 4.15
N ALA A 19 -7.91 10.62 5.23
CA ALA A 19 -6.59 11.03 5.68
C ALA A 19 -5.50 10.72 4.64
N THR A 20 -4.53 11.62 4.53
CA THR A 20 -3.37 11.51 3.63
C THR A 20 -2.07 11.63 4.43
N ASP A 21 -0.93 11.25 3.84
CA ASP A 21 0.41 11.36 4.46
C ASP A 21 0.50 10.74 5.86
N THR A 22 -0.14 9.60 6.07
CA THR A 22 -0.23 8.93 7.37
C THR A 22 -0.35 7.41 7.26
N VAL A 23 -0.14 6.73 8.39
CA VAL A 23 -0.41 5.31 8.54
C VAL A 23 -1.93 5.11 8.60
N CYS A 24 -2.45 4.38 7.62
CA CYS A 24 -3.87 4.15 7.43
C CYS A 24 -4.37 2.97 8.25
N GLY A 25 -3.51 1.97 8.46
CA GLY A 25 -3.88 0.75 9.15
C GLY A 25 -2.94 -0.40 8.85
N THR A 26 -3.49 -1.61 8.94
CA THR A 26 -2.80 -2.85 8.60
C THR A 26 -3.64 -3.73 7.70
N VAL A 27 -2.99 -4.40 6.74
CA VAL A 27 -3.58 -5.44 5.89
C VAL A 27 -2.62 -6.63 5.93
N ASP A 28 -3.13 -7.83 6.23
CA ASP A 28 -2.33 -9.05 6.39
C ASP A 28 -1.07 -8.89 7.29
N GLY A 29 -1.22 -8.09 8.36
CA GLY A 29 -0.15 -7.76 9.30
C GLY A 29 0.93 -6.81 8.76
N ALA A 30 0.81 -6.31 7.52
CA ALA A 30 1.63 -5.22 6.99
C ALA A 30 0.96 -3.87 7.27
N LYS A 31 1.72 -2.92 7.79
CA LYS A 31 1.30 -1.52 7.92
C LYS A 31 1.10 -0.91 6.55
N VAL A 32 0.03 -0.16 6.37
CA VAL A 32 -0.32 0.54 5.14
C VAL A 32 -0.17 2.03 5.37
N THR A 33 0.66 2.68 4.59
CA THR A 33 0.91 4.13 4.66
C THR A 33 0.54 4.78 3.33
N ALA A 34 -0.32 5.79 3.39
CA ALA A 34 -0.67 6.60 2.23
C ALA A 34 0.24 7.84 2.18
N TYR A 35 0.75 8.18 0.99
CA TYR A 35 1.60 9.34 0.77
C TYR A 35 1.04 10.25 -0.31
N GLY A 36 1.35 11.54 -0.18
CA GLY A 36 0.93 12.60 -1.09
C GLY A 36 -0.59 12.69 -1.18
N PRO A 37 -1.18 12.79 -2.39
CA PRO A 37 -2.62 12.96 -2.57
C PRO A 37 -3.43 11.67 -2.29
N THR A 38 -2.77 10.58 -1.91
CA THR A 38 -3.41 9.27 -1.70
C THR A 38 -4.19 9.28 -0.40
N SER A 39 -5.48 8.98 -0.46
CA SER A 39 -6.30 8.81 0.74
C SER A 39 -6.13 7.43 1.36
N CYS A 40 -6.32 7.32 2.66
CA CYS A 40 -6.20 6.07 3.38
C CYS A 40 -7.20 5.00 2.93
N GLY A 41 -8.42 5.39 2.56
CA GLY A 41 -9.40 4.47 2.00
C GLY A 41 -8.93 3.85 0.69
N PHE A 42 -8.29 4.66 -0.17
CA PHE A 42 -7.70 4.14 -1.40
C PHE A 42 -6.47 3.26 -1.12
N ALA A 43 -5.57 3.70 -0.24
CA ALA A 43 -4.36 2.94 0.12
C ALA A 43 -4.70 1.56 0.71
N MET A 44 -5.73 1.47 1.54
CA MET A 44 -6.22 0.20 2.08
C MET A 44 -6.80 -0.71 0.99
N ALA A 45 -7.54 -0.15 0.02
CA ALA A 45 -8.04 -0.90 -1.14
C ALA A 45 -6.89 -1.45 -2.01
N VAL A 46 -5.83 -0.66 -2.24
CA VAL A 46 -4.61 -1.14 -2.90
C VAL A 46 -3.98 -2.28 -2.11
N GLY A 47 -3.85 -2.14 -0.79
CA GLY A 47 -3.27 -3.17 0.09
C GLY A 47 -4.01 -4.50 0.02
N GLN A 48 -5.34 -4.48 -0.04
CA GLN A 48 -6.16 -5.69 -0.19
C GLN A 48 -5.91 -6.44 -1.51
N GLN A 49 -5.51 -5.74 -2.57
CA GLN A 49 -5.17 -6.35 -3.86
C GLN A 49 -3.69 -6.75 -3.92
N ALA A 50 -2.80 -5.92 -3.38
CA ALA A 50 -1.36 -6.13 -3.46
C ALA A 50 -0.84 -7.21 -2.51
N LEU A 51 -1.49 -7.44 -1.37
CA LEU A 51 -1.05 -8.42 -0.37
C LEU A 51 -1.70 -9.80 -0.54
N VAL A 52 -2.13 -10.13 -1.76
CA VAL A 52 -2.68 -11.45 -2.10
C VAL A 52 -1.52 -12.41 -2.40
N PRO A 53 -1.39 -13.55 -1.69
CA PRO A 53 -0.32 -14.52 -1.92
C PRO A 53 -0.28 -15.04 -3.36
N GLY A 54 0.92 -15.22 -3.91
CA GLY A 54 1.14 -15.82 -5.24
C GLY A 54 0.74 -14.96 -6.43
N THR A 55 0.52 -13.65 -6.23
CA THR A 55 0.18 -12.70 -7.31
C THR A 55 1.37 -11.89 -7.81
N TRP A 56 2.53 -12.04 -7.17
CA TRP A 56 3.75 -11.35 -7.56
C TRP A 56 4.66 -12.22 -8.41
N GLY A 57 5.27 -11.58 -9.41
CA GLY A 57 6.35 -12.16 -10.21
C GLY A 57 7.72 -11.65 -9.77
N PRO A 58 8.81 -12.25 -10.29
CA PRO A 58 10.15 -11.72 -10.09
C PRO A 58 10.23 -10.29 -10.59
N GLY A 59 10.78 -9.39 -9.78
CA GLY A 59 10.96 -8.00 -10.18
C GLY A 59 11.96 -7.89 -11.33
N VAL A 60 11.77 -6.88 -12.18
CA VAL A 60 12.69 -6.54 -13.28
C VAL A 60 13.28 -5.16 -12.99
N ALA A 61 14.60 -5.04 -13.09
CA ALA A 61 15.25 -3.75 -12.95
C ALA A 61 14.99 -2.95 -14.25
N PRO A 62 14.56 -1.69 -14.16
CA PRO A 62 14.37 -0.87 -15.35
C PRO A 62 15.71 -0.57 -16.06
N ASP A 63 16.82 -0.62 -15.33
CA ASP A 63 18.19 -0.41 -15.82
C ASP A 63 19.18 -1.30 -15.03
N PRO A 64 20.25 -1.84 -15.66
CA PRO A 64 21.23 -2.71 -15.00
C PRO A 64 22.03 -2.05 -13.86
N THR A 65 22.05 -0.72 -13.76
CA THR A 65 22.69 0.02 -12.65
C THR A 65 21.78 0.13 -11.42
N VAL A 66 20.49 -0.19 -11.56
CA VAL A 66 19.51 -0.14 -10.48
C VAL A 66 19.35 -1.52 -9.87
N THR A 67 19.37 -1.57 -8.54
CA THR A 67 19.09 -2.81 -7.81
C THR A 67 17.70 -3.31 -8.16
N ARG A 68 17.64 -4.53 -8.70
CA ARG A 68 16.39 -5.18 -9.08
C ARG A 68 15.48 -5.35 -7.86
N PRO A 69 14.20 -4.95 -7.92
CA PRO A 69 13.26 -5.30 -6.87
C PRO A 69 13.11 -6.83 -6.81
N TRP A 70 12.91 -7.37 -5.61
CA TRP A 70 12.76 -8.81 -5.46
C TRP A 70 11.51 -9.33 -6.19
N GLY A 71 10.38 -8.66 -5.98
CA GLY A 71 9.12 -8.90 -6.64
C GLY A 71 8.54 -7.64 -7.25
N ALA A 72 7.72 -7.83 -8.29
CA ALA A 72 6.86 -6.79 -8.83
C ALA A 72 5.49 -7.35 -9.21
N THR A 73 4.48 -6.49 -9.17
CA THR A 73 3.14 -6.78 -9.69
C THR A 73 2.45 -5.47 -10.06
N THR A 74 1.39 -5.55 -10.86
CA THR A 74 0.50 -4.42 -11.13
C THR A 74 -0.85 -4.76 -10.52
N VAL A 75 -1.36 -3.87 -9.68
CA VAL A 75 -2.69 -4.01 -9.07
C VAL A 75 -3.61 -2.92 -9.56
N THR A 76 -4.90 -3.21 -9.56
CA THR A 76 -5.94 -2.21 -9.85
C THR A 76 -6.75 -1.95 -8.59
N ALA A 77 -6.93 -0.69 -8.22
CA ALA A 77 -7.77 -0.30 -7.10
C ALA A 77 -8.74 0.81 -7.51
N THR A 78 -9.93 0.80 -6.91
CA THR A 78 -10.97 1.80 -7.18
C THR A 78 -10.91 2.92 -6.16
N GLY A 79 -10.83 4.16 -6.63
CA GLY A 79 -10.87 5.37 -5.82
C GLY A 79 -12.22 5.51 -5.12
N PRO A 80 -12.27 5.62 -3.77
CA PRO A 80 -13.55 5.73 -3.06
C PRO A 80 -14.27 7.07 -3.32
N ALA A 81 -13.54 8.11 -3.72
CA ALA A 81 -14.12 9.43 -3.99
C ALA A 81 -14.69 9.57 -5.40
N THR A 82 -14.07 8.94 -6.40
CA THR A 82 -14.43 9.09 -7.82
C THR A 82 -15.11 7.86 -8.41
N GLY A 83 -14.94 6.69 -7.77
CA GLY A 83 -15.36 5.40 -8.34
C GLY A 83 -14.50 4.93 -9.51
N GLU A 84 -13.43 5.66 -9.85
CA GLU A 84 -12.54 5.31 -10.95
C GLU A 84 -11.53 4.24 -10.53
N THR A 85 -11.24 3.30 -11.43
CA THR A 85 -10.22 2.28 -11.21
C THR A 85 -8.88 2.76 -11.77
N TYR A 86 -7.86 2.71 -10.93
CA TYR A 86 -6.49 3.07 -11.29
C TYR A 86 -5.59 1.85 -11.20
N ALA A 87 -4.65 1.73 -12.15
CA ALA A 87 -3.55 0.77 -12.07
C ALA A 87 -2.39 1.38 -11.25
N LEU A 88 -1.80 0.56 -10.39
CA LEU A 88 -0.59 0.87 -9.64
C LEU A 88 0.45 -0.22 -9.85
N ASP A 89 1.66 0.22 -10.14
CA ASP A 89 2.83 -0.63 -10.22
C ASP A 89 3.44 -0.75 -8.83
N CYS A 90 3.50 -1.97 -8.34
CA CYS A 90 3.99 -2.33 -7.04
C CYS A 90 5.34 -3.05 -7.18
N SER A 91 6.31 -2.66 -6.35
CA SER A 91 7.62 -3.29 -6.30
C SER A 91 8.08 -3.44 -4.85
N SER A 92 8.76 -4.55 -4.56
CA SER A 92 9.29 -4.82 -3.22
C SER A 92 10.74 -4.35 -3.09
N GLY A 93 11.10 -3.81 -1.93
CA GLY A 93 12.49 -3.57 -1.59
C GLY A 93 13.29 -4.87 -1.41
N THR A 94 14.62 -4.78 -1.44
CA THR A 94 15.54 -5.92 -1.29
C THR A 94 15.58 -6.53 0.11
N ALA A 95 15.10 -5.81 1.12
CA ALA A 95 14.95 -6.32 2.48
C ALA A 95 13.67 -7.16 2.67
N HIS A 96 12.81 -7.25 1.65
CA HIS A 96 11.64 -8.13 1.62
C HIS A 96 10.61 -7.88 2.73
N ASN A 97 10.68 -6.70 3.34
CA ASN A 97 9.85 -6.26 4.44
C ASN A 97 8.98 -5.06 4.04
N ALA A 98 9.24 -4.45 2.88
CA ALA A 98 8.52 -3.29 2.38
C ALA A 98 8.20 -3.41 0.89
N VAL A 99 7.03 -2.89 0.52
CA VAL A 99 6.54 -2.75 -0.85
C VAL A 99 6.12 -1.31 -1.07
N GLY A 100 6.51 -0.72 -2.21
CA GLY A 100 5.98 0.55 -2.68
C GLY A 100 5.12 0.36 -3.93
N CYS A 101 3.91 0.92 -3.91
CA CYS A 101 3.01 0.98 -5.06
C CYS A 101 2.83 2.42 -5.51
N LYS A 102 3.05 2.67 -6.80
CA LYS A 102 2.89 3.99 -7.41
C LYS A 102 2.03 3.87 -8.66
N GLY A 103 1.14 4.82 -8.89
CA GLY A 103 0.22 4.72 -10.03
C GLY A 103 -0.75 5.88 -10.14
N GLY A 104 -1.80 5.67 -10.93
CA GLY A 104 -2.75 6.68 -11.41
C GLY A 104 -3.00 7.87 -10.47
N ASN A 105 -3.00 9.07 -11.06
CA ASN A 105 -3.24 10.34 -10.38
C ASN A 105 -2.26 10.68 -9.23
N GLY A 106 -1.02 10.19 -9.32
CA GLY A 106 0.01 10.48 -8.32
C GLY A 106 -0.11 9.66 -7.03
N ALA A 107 -0.83 8.54 -7.08
CA ALA A 107 -0.96 7.64 -5.94
C ALA A 107 0.40 7.07 -5.52
N ASN A 108 0.63 7.01 -4.22
CA ASN A 108 1.82 6.48 -3.60
C ASN A 108 1.45 5.80 -2.27
N VAL A 109 1.64 4.50 -2.21
CA VAL A 109 1.29 3.65 -1.06
C VAL A 109 2.50 2.82 -0.68
N ILE A 110 2.78 2.71 0.62
CA ILE A 110 3.82 1.82 1.13
C ILE A 110 3.19 0.79 2.06
N PHE A 111 3.59 -0.47 1.90
CA PHE A 111 3.28 -1.57 2.81
C PHE A 111 4.53 -2.01 3.54
N GLU A 112 4.50 -2.14 4.86
CA GLU A 112 5.66 -2.55 5.67
C GLU A 112 5.29 -3.62 6.69
N LYS A 113 6.05 -4.71 6.72
CA LYS A 113 5.92 -5.77 7.72
C LYS A 113 7.20 -5.80 8.55
N ASN A 114 7.09 -5.66 9.87
CA ASN A 114 8.25 -5.50 10.77
C ASN A 114 9.16 -6.74 10.89
N THR A 115 8.96 -7.75 10.06
CA THR A 115 9.74 -8.99 10.01
C THR A 115 10.50 -9.03 8.67
N TYR A 116 11.82 -9.25 8.71
CA TYR A 116 12.62 -9.49 7.51
C TYR A 116 12.07 -10.70 6.75
N GLY A 117 11.88 -10.57 5.43
CA GLY A 117 11.22 -11.60 4.62
C GLY A 117 9.71 -11.71 4.86
N GLY A 118 9.11 -10.80 5.63
CA GLY A 118 7.70 -10.84 5.97
C GLY A 118 6.76 -10.78 4.77
N LEU A 119 7.23 -10.31 3.61
CA LEU A 119 6.49 -10.24 2.35
C LEU A 119 6.94 -11.28 1.30
N MET A 120 7.80 -12.25 1.67
CA MET A 120 8.27 -13.32 0.78
C MET A 120 7.14 -14.22 0.24
N TYR A 121 6.03 -14.31 0.97
CA TYR A 121 4.89 -15.15 0.62
C TYR A 121 4.09 -14.61 -0.58
N LEU A 122 4.39 -13.39 -1.05
CA LEU A 122 3.69 -12.76 -2.16
C LEU A 122 4.13 -13.31 -3.52
N LEU A 123 5.38 -13.77 -3.66
CA LEU A 123 5.85 -14.38 -4.91
C LEU A 123 5.28 -15.76 -5.12
N ARG A 124 5.07 -16.10 -6.39
CA ARG A 124 4.71 -17.43 -6.85
C ARG A 124 5.92 -18.27 -7.25
#